data_AF-A0A832J451-F1
#
_entry.id   AF-A0A832J451-F1
#
_cell.length_a   1.000
_cell.length_b   1.000
_cell.length_c   1.000
_cell.angle_alpha   90.00
_cell.angle_beta   90.00
_cell.angle_gamma   90.00
#
_symmetry.space_group_name_H-M   'P 1'
#
loop_
_entity.id
_entity.type
_entity.pdbx_description
1 polymer ?
#
loop_
_entity_poly.entity_id
_entity_poly.type
_entity_poly.pdbx_seq_one_letter_code
_entity_poly.pdbx_strand_id
1 'polypeptide(L)'
;MNKQGLVLIIIGMLFFAPSTWAVEWQALGEQERKLLEPFKAEWNSFGPERQLRLQKGAQRWAGMDADQRKLAKKRFDVWRKLPPGQKKIIRNNFKTFKKLPAGEKARLLRGMKWFEKQPSSVKKELRQRWREKTPRERRQFIQRHGNKIDRR
;
A
#
# COMPACT_ATOMS: atom_id res chain seq x y z
N MET A 1 12.33 10.30 21.16
CA MET A 1 12.01 8.86 21.07
C MET A 1 10.61 8.73 20.49
N ASN A 2 10.46 8.83 19.16
CA ASN A 2 9.16 9.01 18.52
C ASN A 2 8.97 7.88 17.52
N LYS A 3 8.40 6.78 18.00
CA LYS A 3 8.07 5.58 17.22
C LYS A 3 6.84 5.84 16.35
N GLN A 4 6.98 6.65 15.29
CA GLN A 4 5.98 6.69 14.23
C GLN A 4 6.22 5.49 13.32
N GLY A 5 5.66 4.35 13.75
CA GLY A 5 5.57 3.13 12.98
C GLY A 5 4.83 3.42 11.68
N LEU A 6 5.57 3.40 10.58
CA LEU A 6 5.03 3.33 9.23
C LEU A 6 4.17 2.05 9.20
N VAL A 7 2.85 2.21 9.37
CA VAL A 7 1.85 1.15 9.21
C VAL A 7 1.86 0.75 7.74
N LEU A 8 2.83 -0.10 7.43
CA LEU A 8 2.73 -1.08 6.37
C LEU A 8 1.73 -2.08 6.88
N ILE A 9 0.56 -2.12 6.24
CA ILE A 9 -0.35 -3.22 6.41
C ILE A 9 0.41 -4.46 5.91
N ILE A 10 1.04 -5.17 6.84
CA ILE A 10 1.66 -6.46 6.63
C ILE A 10 0.50 -7.38 6.28
N ILE A 11 0.41 -7.72 5.00
CA ILE A 11 -0.45 -8.80 4.52
C ILE A 11 0.25 -10.07 4.97
N GLY A 12 -0.14 -10.58 6.14
CA GLY A 12 0.15 -11.96 6.53
C GLY A 12 -0.47 -12.88 5.50
N MET A 13 0.37 -13.63 4.79
CA MET A 13 -0.05 -14.79 4.01
C MET A 13 -0.41 -15.89 5.01
N LEU A 14 -1.70 -16.20 5.11
CA LEU A 14 -2.09 -17.60 5.07
C LEU A 14 -2.31 -17.95 3.60
N PHE A 15 -1.72 -19.05 3.17
CA PHE A 15 -2.01 -19.67 1.90
C PHE A 15 -3.51 -19.92 1.82
N PHE A 16 -4.22 -19.17 0.99
CA PHE A 16 -5.56 -19.53 0.55
C PHE A 16 -5.48 -19.61 -0.96
N ALA A 17 -5.67 -20.81 -1.50
CA ALA A 17 -5.92 -21.01 -2.91
C ALA A 17 -6.99 -20.00 -3.36
N PRO A 18 -6.87 -19.39 -4.56
CA PRO A 18 -7.91 -18.51 -5.07
C PRO A 18 -9.17 -19.34 -5.31
N SER A 19 -10.00 -19.41 -4.29
CA SER A 19 -11.40 -19.77 -4.43
C SER A 19 -12.04 -18.69 -5.29
N THR A 20 -12.27 -19.00 -6.57
CA THR A 20 -13.01 -18.16 -7.53
C THR A 20 -14.52 -18.13 -7.23
N TRP A 21 -14.89 -18.44 -6.00
CA TRP A 21 -16.27 -18.47 -5.54
C TRP A 21 -16.69 -17.04 -5.16
N ALA A 22 -17.88 -16.64 -5.61
CA ALA A 22 -18.50 -15.40 -5.18
C ALA A 22 -18.61 -15.41 -3.64
N VAL A 23 -18.30 -14.28 -3.00
CA VAL A 23 -18.48 -14.16 -1.56
C VAL A 23 -19.95 -13.84 -1.33
N GLU A 24 -20.70 -14.76 -0.73
CA GLU A 24 -22.10 -14.50 -0.42
C GLU A 24 -22.24 -13.40 0.64
N TRP A 25 -23.27 -12.56 0.51
CA TRP A 25 -23.55 -11.48 1.46
C TRP A 25 -23.69 -12.00 2.89
N GLN A 26 -24.27 -13.19 3.08
CA GLN A 26 -24.49 -13.78 4.39
C GLN A 26 -23.21 -14.34 5.03
N ALA A 27 -22.21 -14.67 4.22
CA ALA A 27 -20.90 -15.13 4.69
C ALA A 27 -20.00 -13.99 5.21
N LEU A 28 -20.41 -12.73 5.01
CA LEU A 28 -19.71 -11.57 5.57
C LEU A 28 -19.94 -11.50 7.09
N GLY A 29 -18.88 -11.20 7.83
CA GLY A 29 -18.99 -10.94 9.27
C GLY A 29 -19.87 -9.73 9.57
N GLU A 30 -20.43 -9.63 10.79
CA GLU A 30 -21.37 -8.56 11.14
C GLU A 30 -20.81 -7.15 10.89
N GLN A 31 -19.57 -6.91 11.33
CA GLN A 31 -18.90 -5.63 11.14
C GLN A 31 -18.59 -5.36 9.66
N GLU A 32 -18.33 -6.41 8.86
CA GLU A 32 -18.11 -6.28 7.43
C GLU A 32 -19.41 -5.87 6.73
N ARG A 33 -20.53 -6.53 7.05
CA ARG A 33 -21.87 -6.19 6.53
C ARG A 33 -22.22 -4.75 6.84
N LYS A 34 -22.04 -4.30 8.09
CA LYS A 34 -22.31 -2.92 8.49
C LYS A 34 -21.49 -1.90 7.69
N LEU A 35 -20.22 -2.21 7.40
CA LEU A 35 -19.35 -1.34 6.59
C LEU A 35 -19.69 -1.38 5.10
N LEU A 36 -20.22 -2.49 4.62
CA LEU A 36 -20.56 -2.72 3.22
C LEU A 36 -22.05 -2.54 2.92
N GLU A 37 -22.87 -2.16 3.91
CA GLU A 37 -24.33 -1.99 3.76
C GLU A 37 -24.73 -1.15 2.54
N PRO A 38 -24.02 -0.06 2.19
CA PRO A 38 -24.33 0.71 0.97
C PRO A 38 -24.24 -0.09 -0.33
N PHE A 39 -23.56 -1.23 -0.32
CA PHE A 39 -23.38 -2.11 -1.47
C PHE A 39 -24.30 -3.34 -1.46
N LYS A 40 -25.12 -3.53 -0.42
CA LYS A 40 -25.94 -4.74 -0.22
C LYS A 40 -26.83 -5.05 -1.42
N ALA A 41 -27.55 -4.04 -1.93
CA ALA A 41 -28.49 -4.21 -3.05
C ALA A 41 -27.78 -4.64 -4.34
N GLU A 42 -26.57 -4.16 -4.57
CA GLU A 42 -25.79 -4.45 -5.78
C GLU A 42 -24.79 -5.59 -5.59
N TRP A 43 -24.71 -6.19 -4.40
CA TRP A 43 -23.59 -7.08 -4.04
C TRP A 43 -23.42 -8.25 -5.01
N ASN A 44 -24.53 -8.87 -5.42
CA ASN A 44 -24.55 -10.00 -6.34
C ASN A 44 -24.24 -9.59 -7.79
N SER A 45 -24.34 -8.30 -8.14
CA SER A 45 -23.93 -7.80 -9.46
C SER A 45 -22.41 -7.66 -9.60
N PHE A 46 -21.68 -7.66 -8.48
CA PHE A 46 -20.23 -7.54 -8.49
C PHE A 46 -19.58 -8.88 -8.82
N GLY A 47 -18.64 -8.88 -9.77
CA GLY A 47 -17.81 -10.06 -10.02
C GLY A 47 -17.04 -10.52 -8.77
N PRO A 48 -16.70 -11.82 -8.64
CA PRO A 48 -16.10 -12.41 -7.43
C PRO A 48 -14.86 -11.67 -6.94
N GLU A 49 -14.01 -11.19 -7.84
CA GLU A 49 -12.83 -10.42 -7.45
C GLU A 49 -13.17 -9.10 -6.74
N ARG A 50 -14.24 -8.42 -7.17
CA ARG A 50 -14.66 -7.15 -6.57
C ARG A 50 -15.26 -7.40 -5.19
N GLN A 51 -16.09 -8.42 -5.05
CA GLN A 51 -16.63 -8.85 -3.75
C GLN A 51 -15.49 -9.15 -2.76
N LEU A 52 -14.53 -9.99 -3.17
CA LEU A 52 -13.37 -10.34 -2.33
C LEU A 52 -12.53 -9.11 -1.95
N ARG A 53 -12.35 -8.15 -2.86
CA ARG A 53 -11.63 -6.90 -2.56
C ARG A 53 -12.38 -6.02 -1.55
N LEU A 54 -13.70 -5.94 -1.66
CA LEU A 54 -14.54 -5.17 -0.73
C LEU A 54 -14.54 -5.82 0.65
N GLN A 55 -14.73 -7.13 0.74
CA GLN A 55 -14.65 -7.89 1.98
C GLN A 55 -13.28 -7.71 2.67
N LYS A 56 -12.17 -7.95 1.96
CA LYS A 56 -10.81 -7.72 2.51
C LYS A 56 -10.55 -6.26 2.87
N GLY A 57 -11.26 -5.32 2.26
CA GLY A 57 -11.25 -3.91 2.65
C GLY A 57 -11.94 -3.68 3.99
N ALA A 58 -13.15 -4.22 4.13
CA ALA A 58 -13.96 -4.12 5.33
C ALA A 58 -13.30 -4.80 6.53
N GLN A 59 -12.75 -6.00 6.35
CA GLN A 59 -11.97 -6.72 7.38
C GLN A 59 -10.82 -5.87 7.92
N ARG A 60 -10.02 -5.29 7.02
CA ARG A 60 -8.90 -4.43 7.41
C ARG A 60 -9.38 -3.18 8.15
N TRP A 61 -10.48 -2.58 7.71
CA TRP A 61 -11.03 -1.40 8.38
C TRP A 61 -11.58 -1.72 9.78
N ALA A 62 -12.25 -2.86 9.92
CA ALA A 62 -12.76 -3.34 11.20
C ALA A 62 -11.64 -3.54 12.22
N GLY A 63 -10.51 -4.13 11.79
CA GLY A 63 -9.33 -4.35 12.62
C GLY A 63 -8.46 -3.11 12.90
N MET A 64 -8.78 -1.93 12.34
CA MET A 64 -8.04 -0.70 12.62
C MET A 64 -8.53 -0.01 13.89
N ASP A 65 -7.58 0.52 14.68
CA ASP A 65 -7.86 1.46 15.76
C ASP A 65 -8.25 2.86 15.23
N ALA A 66 -8.62 3.78 16.15
CA ALA A 66 -9.07 5.13 15.78
C ALA A 66 -8.01 5.95 15.01
N ASP A 67 -6.74 5.87 15.40
CA ASP A 67 -5.66 6.61 14.76
C ASP A 67 -5.32 6.04 13.38
N GLN A 68 -5.33 4.71 13.25
CA GLN A 68 -5.18 4.01 11.99
C GLN A 68 -6.31 4.36 11.02
N ARG A 69 -7.57 4.38 11.49
CA ARG A 69 -8.72 4.81 10.67
C ARG A 69 -8.59 6.27 10.23
N LYS A 70 -8.17 7.16 11.13
CA LYS A 70 -7.93 8.59 10.82
C LYS A 70 -6.86 8.74 9.74
N LEU A 71 -5.75 8.01 9.85
CA LEU A 71 -4.69 8.03 8.85
C LEU A 71 -5.14 7.43 7.52
N ALA A 72 -5.88 6.31 7.56
CA ALA A 72 -6.44 5.68 6.36
C ALA A 72 -7.40 6.62 5.62
N LYS A 73 -8.29 7.32 6.34
CA LYS A 73 -9.19 8.32 5.77
C LYS A 73 -8.41 9.45 5.09
N LYS A 74 -7.42 10.04 5.77
CA LYS A 74 -6.56 11.08 5.18
C LYS A 74 -5.88 10.62 3.88
N ARG A 75 -5.32 9.40 3.88
CA ARG A 75 -4.68 8.82 2.68
C ARG A 75 -5.69 8.58 1.56
N PHE A 76 -6.89 8.12 1.89
CA PHE A 76 -7.96 7.90 0.92
C PHE A 76 -8.46 9.22 0.31
N ASP A 77 -8.58 10.28 1.09
CA ASP A 77 -8.98 11.60 0.57
C ASP A 77 -7.96 12.16 -0.41
N VAL A 78 -6.67 12.02 -0.13
CA VAL A 78 -5.59 12.35 -1.07
C VAL A 78 -5.72 11.50 -2.33
N TRP A 79 -5.85 10.17 -2.17
CA TRP A 79 -5.98 9.24 -3.28
C TRP A 79 -7.16 9.57 -4.21
N ARG A 80 -8.33 9.86 -3.64
CA ARG A 80 -9.55 10.16 -4.40
C ARG A 80 -9.38 11.40 -5.28
N LYS A 81 -8.66 12.41 -4.80
CA LYS A 81 -8.36 13.67 -5.52
C LYS A 81 -7.29 13.52 -6.61
N LEU A 82 -6.55 12.42 -6.67
CA LEU A 82 -5.51 12.23 -7.69
C LEU A 82 -6.12 12.10 -9.11
N PRO A 83 -5.46 12.68 -10.14
CA PRO A 83 -5.83 12.45 -11.53
C PRO A 83 -5.77 10.95 -11.91
N PRO A 84 -6.59 10.49 -12.88
CA PRO A 84 -6.61 9.09 -13.31
C PRO A 84 -5.24 8.53 -13.71
N GLY A 85 -4.42 9.34 -14.41
CA GLY A 85 -3.05 8.97 -14.80
C GLY A 85 -2.15 8.67 -13.59
N GLN A 86 -2.20 9.52 -12.56
CA GLN A 86 -1.42 9.31 -11.33
C GLN A 86 -1.92 8.08 -10.56
N LYS A 87 -3.24 7.88 -10.49
CA LYS A 87 -3.83 6.66 -9.90
C LYS A 87 -3.32 5.41 -10.62
N LYS A 88 -3.25 5.42 -11.95
CA LYS A 88 -2.73 4.29 -12.75
C LYS A 88 -1.27 4.00 -12.41
N ILE A 89 -0.42 5.03 -12.35
CA ILE A 89 1.00 4.89 -12.00
C ILE A 89 1.16 4.25 -10.61
N ILE A 90 0.47 4.77 -9.60
CA ILE A 90 0.58 4.25 -8.23
C ILE A 90 0.06 2.80 -8.14
N ARG A 91 -1.06 2.48 -8.80
CA ARG A 91 -1.56 1.09 -8.85
C ARG A 91 -0.54 0.14 -9.48
N ASN A 92 0.10 0.56 -10.57
CA ASN A 92 1.12 -0.26 -11.24
C ASN A 92 2.35 -0.46 -10.36
N ASN A 93 2.86 0.62 -9.74
CA ASN A 93 3.97 0.54 -8.80
C ASN A 93 3.66 -0.38 -7.62
N PHE A 94 2.42 -0.32 -7.10
CA PHE A 94 1.98 -1.21 -6.02
C PHE A 94 1.89 -2.67 -6.48
N LYS A 95 1.36 -2.94 -7.68
CA LYS A 95 1.34 -4.29 -8.25
C LYS A 95 2.75 -4.86 -8.38
N THR A 96 3.70 -4.08 -8.88
CA THR A 96 5.12 -4.47 -8.96
C THR A 96 5.70 -4.72 -7.58
N PHE A 97 5.49 -3.80 -6.63
CA PHE A 97 5.97 -3.95 -5.26
C PHE A 97 5.44 -5.23 -4.59
N LYS A 98 4.17 -5.58 -4.80
CA LYS A 98 3.58 -6.82 -4.23
C LYS A 98 4.26 -8.09 -4.75
N LYS A 99 4.78 -8.08 -5.98
CA LYS A 99 5.47 -9.22 -6.60
C LYS A 99 6.92 -9.39 -6.14
N LEU A 100 7.51 -8.38 -5.48
CA LEU A 100 8.90 -8.46 -5.03
C LEU A 100 9.08 -9.51 -3.91
N PRO A 101 10.23 -10.20 -3.85
CA PRO A 101 10.61 -11.03 -2.70
C PRO A 101 10.61 -10.26 -1.38
N ALA A 102 10.42 -10.96 -0.26
CA ALA A 102 10.33 -10.32 1.07
C ALA A 102 11.58 -9.49 1.41
N GLY A 103 12.78 -9.99 1.10
CA GLY A 103 14.04 -9.28 1.32
C GLY A 103 14.13 -7.96 0.53
N GLU A 104 13.69 -7.97 -0.73
CA GLU A 104 13.68 -6.77 -1.57
C GLU A 104 12.65 -5.74 -1.08
N LYS A 105 11.45 -6.20 -0.68
CA LYS A 105 10.45 -5.34 -0.04
C LYS A 105 11.04 -4.68 1.20
N ALA A 106 11.66 -5.46 2.09
CA ALA A 106 12.26 -4.93 3.31
C ALA A 106 13.33 -3.87 3.02
N ARG A 107 14.19 -4.11 2.04
CA ARG A 107 15.21 -3.13 1.59
C ARG A 107 14.57 -1.82 1.10
N LEU A 108 13.56 -1.89 0.24
CA LEU A 108 12.86 -0.69 -0.25
C LEU A 108 12.21 0.11 0.88
N LEU A 109 11.61 -0.60 1.84
CA LEU A 109 10.94 0.03 2.98
C LEU A 109 11.93 0.68 3.96
N ARG A 110 13.10 0.08 4.18
CA ARG A 110 14.21 0.74 4.91
C ARG A 110 14.69 1.98 4.17
N GLY A 111 14.87 1.88 2.86
CA GLY A 111 15.20 3.00 1.97
C GLY A 111 14.24 4.19 2.10
N MET A 112 12.95 3.89 2.03
CA MET A 112 11.87 4.86 2.23
C MET A 112 11.93 5.51 3.62
N LYS A 113 12.01 4.71 4.69
CA LYS A 113 12.08 5.20 6.08
C LYS A 113 13.30 6.10 6.30
N TRP A 114 14.45 5.73 5.75
CA TRP A 114 15.65 6.57 5.81
C TRP A 114 15.42 7.90 5.09
N PHE A 115 14.90 7.85 3.86
CA PHE A 115 14.64 9.05 3.06
C PHE A 115 13.67 10.00 3.76
N GLU A 116 12.59 9.48 4.35
CA GLU A 116 11.60 10.26 5.11
C GLU A 116 12.20 10.97 6.33
N LYS A 117 13.23 10.40 6.96
CA LYS A 117 13.94 11.02 8.09
C LYS A 117 14.97 12.08 7.69
N GLN A 118 15.31 12.20 6.40
CA GLN A 118 16.30 13.18 5.97
C GLN A 118 15.77 14.63 6.06
N PRO A 119 16.66 15.62 6.31
CA PRO A 119 16.33 17.04 6.23
C PRO A 119 15.75 17.43 4.86
N SER A 120 14.96 18.50 4.81
CA SER A 120 14.32 18.98 3.57
C SER A 120 15.34 19.34 2.48
N SER A 121 16.47 19.93 2.85
CA SER A 121 17.60 20.26 1.96
C SER A 121 18.18 19.00 1.31
N VAL A 122 18.51 17.99 2.12
CA VAL A 122 19.02 16.69 1.66
C VAL A 122 18.01 16.00 0.74
N LYS A 123 16.72 16.01 1.10
CA LYS A 123 15.66 15.46 0.24
C LYS A 123 15.58 16.16 -1.11
N LYS A 124 15.70 17.50 -1.14
CA LYS A 124 15.67 18.31 -2.38
C LYS A 124 16.86 17.95 -3.26
N GLU A 125 18.05 17.88 -2.68
CA GLU A 125 19.28 17.50 -3.39
C GLU A 125 19.19 16.09 -3.98
N LEU A 126 18.76 15.09 -3.18
CA LEU A 126 18.60 13.71 -3.65
C LEU A 126 17.59 13.62 -4.82
N ARG A 127 16.49 14.37 -4.76
CA ARG A 127 15.51 14.45 -5.86
C ARG A 127 16.10 15.13 -7.10
N GLN A 128 16.93 16.15 -6.92
CA GLN A 128 17.58 16.83 -8.03
C GLN A 128 18.56 15.90 -8.76
N ARG A 129 19.47 15.29 -8.00
CA ARG A 129 20.42 14.27 -8.52
C ARG A 129 19.70 13.10 -9.19
N TRP A 130 18.51 12.73 -8.71
CA TRP A 130 17.69 11.68 -9.33
C TRP A 130 17.15 12.08 -10.71
N ARG A 131 16.69 13.32 -10.85
CA ARG A 131 16.12 13.85 -12.10
C ARG A 131 17.15 13.90 -13.21
N GLU A 132 18.38 14.29 -12.89
CA GLU A 132 19.51 14.40 -13.82
C GLU A 132 20.05 13.05 -14.31
N LYS A 133 19.70 11.93 -13.64
CA LYS A 133 20.22 10.60 -13.98
C LYS A 133 19.43 9.91 -15.08
N THR A 134 20.16 9.26 -15.98
CA THR A 134 19.61 8.30 -16.95
C THR A 134 18.99 7.08 -16.26
N PRO A 135 18.14 6.29 -16.94
CA PRO A 135 17.56 5.07 -16.36
C PRO A 135 18.60 4.08 -15.80
N ARG A 136 19.76 3.94 -16.46
CA ARG A 136 20.86 3.06 -16.00
C ARG A 136 21.50 3.59 -14.72
N GLU A 137 21.79 4.89 -14.67
CA GLU A 137 22.40 5.52 -13.50
C GLU A 137 21.44 5.57 -12.30
N ARG A 138 20.14 5.72 -12.55
CA ARG A 138 19.10 5.61 -11.51
C ARG A 138 19.11 4.26 -10.80
N ARG A 139 19.26 3.16 -11.55
CA ARG A 139 19.37 1.81 -10.96
C ARG A 139 20.58 1.72 -10.03
N GLN A 140 21.75 2.18 -10.49
CA GLN A 140 22.95 2.20 -9.67
C GLN A 140 22.81 3.11 -8.45
N PHE A 141 22.14 4.25 -8.60
CA PHE A 141 21.89 5.19 -7.50
C PHE A 141 21.03 4.55 -6.40
N ILE A 142 19.95 3.85 -6.76
CA ILE A 142 19.13 3.08 -5.81
C ILE A 142 19.97 2.01 -5.12
N GLN A 143 20.75 1.23 -5.88
CA GLN A 143 21.57 0.15 -5.30
C GLN A 143 22.60 0.69 -4.31
N ARG A 144 23.34 1.76 -4.64
CA ARG A 144 24.34 2.35 -3.75
C ARG A 144 23.71 2.89 -2.47
N HIS A 145 22.60 3.62 -2.57
CA HIS A 145 21.91 4.16 -1.39
C HIS A 145 21.23 3.06 -0.57
N GLY A 146 20.68 2.03 -1.22
CA GLY A 146 20.16 0.83 -0.54
C GLY A 146 21.24 0.12 0.28
N ASN A 147 22.41 -0.15 -0.32
CA ASN A 147 23.52 -0.82 0.36
C ASN A 147 24.06 0.01 1.53
N LYS A 148 24.11 1.34 1.41
CA LYS A 148 24.52 2.23 2.52
C LYS A 148 23.56 2.18 3.71
N ILE A 149 22.27 1.97 3.45
CA ILE A 149 21.23 1.86 4.48
C ILE A 149 21.25 0.48 5.13
N ASP A 150 21.61 -0.55 4.39
CA ASP A 150 21.71 -1.93 4.89
C ASP A 150 22.98 -2.19 5.71
N ARG A 151 24.04 -1.37 5.56
CA ARG A 151 25.32 -1.48 6.31
C ARG A 151 25.36 -0.70 7.63
N ARG A 152 24.28 0.00 7.99
CA ARG A 152 24.16 0.80 9.23
C ARG A 152 23.12 0.16 10.14
#